data_AF-A0A818JRD0-F1
#
_entry.id   AF-A0A818JRD0-F1
#
_cell.length_a   1.000
_cell.length_b   1.000
_cell.length_c   1.000
_cell.angle_alpha   90.00
_cell.angle_beta   90.00
_cell.angle_gamma   90.00
#
_symmetry.space_group_name_H-M   'P 1'
#
loop_
_entity.id
_entity.type
_entity.pdbx_description
1 polymer ?
#
loop_
_entity_poly.entity_id
_entity_poly.type
_entity_poly.pdbx_seq_one_letter_code
_entity_poly.pdbx_strand_id
1 'polypeptide(L)'
;MDILQLTELTDDMMNSSHDDFNDFIETALNNDLYDLFRLQSVRDMSSLSSITVDELTAVLSYDIVELSSIKRILGFVSTDGKFHLRIGFRVTLQRLISLIKSKTNSYDNLIQQFALLLFILGGRNCYEFLRLNLPAALPHISNVELLMRNNEQRILECEFRFQLIKEYYQSNNCNYVLSSEDATRCISRIDYVAQSNIFIGFSSYLVN
;
A
#
# COMPACT_ATOMS: atom_id res chain seq x y z
N MET A 1 13.80 28.24 15.08
CA MET A 1 14.16 26.84 14.90
C MET A 1 13.73 26.52 13.49
N ASP A 2 14.69 26.52 12.57
CA ASP A 2 14.41 26.33 11.14
C ASP A 2 13.80 24.95 10.94
N ILE A 3 12.68 24.90 10.21
CA ILE A 3 12.13 23.66 9.69
C ILE A 3 13.28 22.99 8.96
N LEU A 4 13.85 21.93 9.55
CA LEU A 4 14.84 21.08 8.90
C LEU A 4 14.31 20.82 7.50
N GLN A 5 15.13 21.13 6.51
CA GLN A 5 14.76 21.02 5.11
C GLN A 5 14.33 19.58 4.87
N LEU A 6 13.01 19.35 4.89
CA LEU A 6 12.32 18.14 4.41
C LEU A 6 12.53 18.05 2.90
N THR A 7 13.79 18.03 2.46
CA THR A 7 14.19 17.99 1.06
C THR A 7 14.53 16.57 0.68
N GLU A 8 15.12 15.78 1.58
CA GLU A 8 15.48 14.40 1.33
C GLU A 8 15.29 13.52 2.58
N LEU A 9 14.61 12.38 2.41
CA LEU A 9 14.65 11.26 3.35
C LEU A 9 15.85 10.38 2.96
N THR A 10 16.57 9.78 3.91
CA THR A 10 17.61 8.77 3.60
C THR A 10 17.00 7.37 3.47
N ASP A 11 17.64 6.46 2.73
CA ASP A 11 17.05 5.13 2.40
C ASP A 11 16.89 4.25 3.63
N ASP A 12 17.80 4.41 4.60
CA ASP A 12 17.78 3.70 5.88
C ASP A 12 16.53 4.01 6.72
N MET A 13 15.94 5.19 6.53
CA MET A 13 14.75 5.64 7.28
C MET A 13 13.48 4.87 6.92
N MET A 14 13.44 4.24 5.75
CA MET A 14 12.29 3.45 5.31
C MET A 14 12.24 2.07 5.98
N ASN A 15 13.37 1.63 6.58
CA ASN A 15 13.50 0.35 7.29
C ASN A 15 13.79 0.55 8.78
N SER A 16 13.67 1.78 9.26
CA SER A 16 14.08 2.14 10.61
C SER A 16 13.18 1.45 11.64
N SER A 17 13.75 1.12 12.80
CA SER A 17 12.97 0.56 13.90
C SER A 17 11.93 1.56 14.41
N HIS A 18 11.00 1.12 15.25
CA HIS A 18 10.00 2.01 15.84
C HIS A 18 10.63 3.18 16.61
N ASP A 19 11.79 2.98 17.24
CA ASP A 19 12.49 4.01 18.00
C ASP A 19 13.11 5.04 17.04
N ASP A 20 13.75 4.57 15.97
CA ASP A 20 14.32 5.45 14.94
C ASP A 20 13.27 6.30 14.20
N PHE A 21 12.04 5.76 14.05
CA PHE A 21 10.92 6.51 13.46
C PHE A 21 10.48 7.65 14.38
N ASN A 22 10.34 7.40 15.68
CA ASN A 22 9.95 8.43 16.64
C ASN A 22 11.01 9.52 16.73
N ASP A 23 12.28 9.14 16.81
CA ASP A 23 13.41 10.08 16.83
C ASP A 23 13.44 10.94 15.57
N PHE A 24 13.14 10.37 14.40
CA PHE A 24 13.01 11.15 13.17
C PHE A 24 11.84 12.13 13.23
N ILE A 25 10.65 11.68 13.62
CA ILE A 25 9.47 12.56 13.64
C ILE A 25 9.67 13.69 14.66
N GLU A 26 10.28 13.40 15.82
CA GLU A 26 10.65 14.39 16.83
C GLU A 26 11.71 15.38 16.32
N THR A 27 12.65 14.91 15.50
CA THR A 27 13.69 15.78 14.91
C THR A 27 13.16 16.61 13.72
N ALA A 28 12.38 15.99 12.85
CA ALA A 28 11.91 16.58 11.59
C ALA A 28 10.68 17.47 11.76
N LEU A 29 9.86 17.22 12.79
CA LEU A 29 8.69 18.00 13.11
C LEU A 29 8.86 18.70 14.47
N ASN A 30 8.11 19.77 14.69
CA ASN A 30 8.05 20.36 16.02
C ASN A 30 7.35 19.40 16.99
N ASN A 31 7.67 19.46 18.30
CA ASN A 31 7.07 18.64 19.37
C ASN A 31 5.54 18.57 19.29
N ASP A 32 4.92 19.67 18.87
CA ASP A 32 3.46 19.80 18.72
C ASP A 32 2.87 18.82 17.68
N LEU A 33 3.57 18.56 16.57
CA LEU A 33 3.15 17.63 15.54
C LEU A 33 3.50 16.19 15.89
N TYR A 34 4.62 15.98 16.59
CA TYR A 34 5.01 14.66 17.08
C TYR A 34 3.92 14.03 17.97
N ASP A 35 3.33 14.83 18.87
CA ASP A 35 2.22 14.37 19.72
C ASP A 35 0.99 13.89 18.91
N LEU A 36 0.73 14.49 17.75
CA LEU A 36 -0.36 14.06 16.86
C LEU A 36 -0.10 12.66 16.29
N PHE A 37 1.13 12.37 15.88
CA PHE A 37 1.52 11.05 15.36
C PHE A 37 1.42 9.98 16.45
N ARG A 38 1.86 10.33 17.67
CA ARG A 38 1.76 9.44 18.84
C ARG A 38 0.31 9.10 19.19
N LEU A 39 -0.59 10.08 19.15
CA LEU A 39 -2.02 9.88 19.40
C LEU A 39 -2.68 8.97 18.37
N GLN A 40 -2.33 9.14 17.10
CA GLN A 40 -2.85 8.31 16.00
C GLN A 40 -2.21 6.92 15.94
N SER A 41 -1.29 6.60 16.87
CA SER A 41 -0.56 5.34 16.90
C SER A 41 0.12 5.02 15.55
N VAL A 42 0.60 6.05 14.85
CA VAL A 42 1.41 5.88 13.65
C VAL A 42 2.83 5.56 14.10
N ARG A 43 3.30 4.35 13.82
CA ARG A 43 4.57 3.83 14.40
C ARG A 43 5.67 3.59 13.37
N ASP A 44 5.38 3.74 12.09
CA ASP A 44 6.33 3.47 11.02
C ASP A 44 6.00 4.26 9.75
N MET A 45 6.99 4.36 8.87
CA MET A 45 6.89 5.03 7.58
C MET A 45 5.85 4.39 6.65
N SER A 46 5.62 3.09 6.78
CA SER A 46 4.66 2.37 5.94
C SER A 46 3.21 2.79 6.23
N SER A 47 2.87 2.92 7.51
CA SER A 47 1.60 3.42 8.01
C SER A 47 1.37 4.86 7.57
N LEU A 48 2.43 5.69 7.63
CA LEU A 48 2.40 7.08 7.21
C LEU A 48 2.24 7.25 5.69
N SER A 49 2.75 6.29 4.90
CA SER A 49 2.56 6.28 3.44
C SER A 49 1.11 6.02 3.03
N SER A 50 0.32 5.32 3.86
CA SER A 50 -1.09 5.02 3.57
C SER A 50 -2.06 6.10 4.03
N ILE A 51 -1.67 6.97 4.97
CA ILE A 51 -2.57 7.95 5.59
C ILE A 51 -2.64 9.26 4.80
N THR A 52 -3.79 9.94 4.87
CA THR A 52 -3.99 11.31 4.42
C THR A 52 -3.90 12.29 5.60
N VAL A 53 -3.66 13.57 5.32
CA VAL A 53 -3.66 14.60 6.37
C VAL A 53 -5.04 14.72 7.04
N ASP A 54 -6.10 14.56 6.27
CA ASP A 54 -7.46 14.67 6.81
C ASP A 54 -7.76 13.47 7.74
N GLU A 55 -7.32 12.25 7.42
CA GLU A 55 -7.39 11.09 8.31
C GLU A 55 -6.52 11.26 9.57
N LEU A 56 -5.29 11.77 9.42
CA LEU A 56 -4.40 12.03 10.56
C LEU A 56 -5.01 13.08 11.51
N THR A 57 -5.71 14.07 10.97
CA THR A 57 -6.35 15.13 11.77
C THR A 57 -7.76 14.77 12.24
N ALA A 58 -8.34 13.65 11.78
CA ALA A 58 -9.70 13.26 12.12
C ALA A 58 -9.90 13.12 13.64
N VAL A 59 -8.88 12.63 14.37
CA VAL A 59 -8.93 12.51 15.84
C VAL A 59 -9.16 13.86 16.54
N LEU A 60 -8.73 14.96 15.94
CA LEU A 60 -8.90 16.31 16.48
C LEU A 60 -10.34 16.83 16.32
N SER A 61 -11.19 16.13 15.59
CA SER A 61 -12.61 16.47 15.47
C SER A 61 -13.42 16.03 16.69
N TYR A 62 -12.94 15.07 17.49
CA TYR A 62 -13.64 14.58 18.67
C TYR A 62 -13.48 15.52 19.85
N ASP A 63 -14.56 15.82 20.57
CA ASP A 63 -14.54 16.68 21.75
C ASP A 63 -14.03 15.93 22.99
N ILE A 64 -12.72 15.79 23.07
CA ILE A 64 -12.01 15.07 24.12
C ILE A 64 -11.12 16.07 24.88
N VAL A 65 -11.25 16.10 26.21
CA VAL A 65 -10.57 17.07 27.08
C VAL A 65 -9.05 16.92 26.99
N GLU A 66 -8.56 15.69 26.87
CA GLU A 66 -7.15 15.34 26.74
C GLU A 66 -6.54 15.90 25.44
N LEU A 67 -7.35 16.16 24.41
CA LEU A 67 -6.91 16.75 23.15
C LEU A 67 -6.95 18.29 23.16
N SER A 68 -7.50 18.91 24.20
CA SER A 68 -7.71 20.37 24.23
C SER A 68 -6.41 21.18 24.12
N SER A 69 -5.34 20.71 24.76
CA SER A 69 -4.00 21.31 24.69
C SER A 69 -3.45 21.28 23.27
N ILE A 70 -3.48 20.11 22.63
CA ILE A 70 -2.99 19.87 21.26
C ILE A 70 -3.83 20.65 20.25
N LYS A 71 -5.17 20.64 20.38
CA LYS A 71 -6.06 21.43 19.52
C LYS A 71 -5.73 22.91 19.55
N ARG A 72 -5.50 23.47 20.74
CA ARG A 72 -5.19 24.89 20.92
C ARG A 72 -3.89 25.30 20.21
N ILE A 73 -2.93 24.38 20.16
CA ILE A 73 -1.62 24.59 19.53
C ILE A 73 -1.73 24.42 18.01
N LEU A 74 -2.26 23.27 17.57
CA LEU A 74 -2.26 22.84 16.17
C LEU A 74 -3.29 23.56 15.29
N GLY A 75 -4.34 24.12 15.88
CA GLY A 75 -5.48 24.62 15.10
C GLY A 75 -6.31 25.69 15.80
N PHE A 76 -7.51 25.85 15.27
CA PHE A 76 -8.55 26.70 15.80
C PHE A 76 -9.91 26.08 15.47
N VAL A 77 -10.93 26.43 16.24
CA VAL A 77 -12.32 26.03 15.97
C VAL A 77 -12.99 27.18 15.22
N SER A 78 -13.55 26.89 14.05
CA SER A 78 -14.31 27.85 13.25
C SER A 78 -15.68 28.12 13.87
N THR A 79 -16.37 29.16 13.38
CA THR A 79 -17.69 29.57 13.87
C THR A 79 -18.77 28.48 13.68
N ASP A 80 -18.54 27.53 12.78
CA ASP A 80 -19.36 26.35 12.54
C ASP A 80 -19.07 25.18 13.51
N GLY A 81 -18.19 25.39 14.50
CA GLY A 81 -17.81 24.37 15.47
C GLY A 81 -16.80 23.35 14.96
N LYS A 82 -16.31 23.48 13.71
CA LYS A 82 -15.33 22.55 13.14
C LYS A 82 -13.90 22.93 13.49
N PHE A 83 -13.10 21.93 13.79
CA PHE A 83 -11.67 22.11 14.01
C PHE A 83 -10.93 22.26 12.67
N HIS A 84 -10.08 23.29 12.58
CA HIS A 84 -9.20 23.52 11.45
C HIS A 84 -7.75 23.56 11.90
N LEU A 85 -6.92 22.76 11.24
CA LEU A 85 -5.48 22.79 11.42
C LEU A 85 -4.91 24.11 10.86
N ARG A 86 -3.95 24.73 11.55
CA ARG A 86 -3.26 25.91 11.04
C ARG A 86 -2.55 25.57 9.73
N ILE A 87 -2.59 26.51 8.78
CA ILE A 87 -2.13 26.25 7.42
C ILE A 87 -0.66 25.81 7.34
N GLY A 88 0.21 26.35 8.21
CA GLY A 88 1.62 25.97 8.27
C GLY A 88 1.82 24.49 8.64
N PHE A 89 1.08 24.00 9.64
CA PHE A 89 1.11 22.59 10.02
C PHE A 89 0.53 21.71 8.92
N ARG A 90 -0.57 22.13 8.27
CA ARG A 90 -1.17 21.39 7.16
C ARG A 90 -0.20 21.21 6.01
N VAL A 91 0.47 22.28 5.58
CA VAL A 91 1.46 22.23 4.50
C VAL A 91 2.65 21.34 4.86
N THR A 92 3.12 21.41 6.11
CA THR A 92 4.24 20.58 6.59
C THR A 92 3.87 19.09 6.57
N LEU A 93 2.69 18.73 7.07
CA LEU A 93 2.18 17.35 7.03
C LEU A 93 1.99 16.86 5.60
N GLN A 94 1.42 17.69 4.71
CA GLN A 94 1.25 17.34 3.30
C GLN A 94 2.60 17.09 2.63
N ARG A 95 3.61 17.92 2.90
CA ARG A 95 4.97 17.74 2.38
C ARG A 95 5.60 16.44 2.88
N LEU A 96 5.56 16.19 4.18
CA LEU A 96 6.10 14.96 4.77
C LEU A 96 5.46 13.71 4.14
N ILE A 97 4.13 13.65 4.10
CA ILE A 97 3.40 12.52 3.51
C ILE A 97 3.74 12.37 2.02
N SER A 98 3.85 13.47 1.28
CA SER A 98 4.21 13.43 -0.14
C SER A 98 5.62 12.91 -0.39
N LEU A 99 6.59 13.29 0.46
CA LEU A 99 7.99 12.83 0.37
C LEU A 99 8.11 11.34 0.69
N ILE A 100 7.38 10.88 1.70
CA ILE A 100 7.34 9.46 2.05
C ILE A 100 6.70 8.67 0.92
N LYS A 101 5.56 9.15 0.37
CA LYS A 101 4.90 8.51 -0.77
C LYS A 101 5.76 8.46 -2.03
N SER A 102 6.49 9.54 -2.34
CA SER A 102 7.41 9.53 -3.49
C SER A 102 8.52 8.50 -3.31
N LYS A 103 8.94 8.25 -2.07
CA LYS A 103 10.02 7.33 -1.77
C LYS A 103 9.58 5.87 -1.67
N THR A 104 8.40 5.59 -1.08
CA THR A 104 7.82 4.24 -1.03
C THR A 104 7.44 3.71 -2.41
N ASN A 105 7.11 4.60 -3.35
CA ASN A 105 6.65 4.24 -4.68
C ASN A 105 7.75 4.24 -5.74
N SER A 106 8.99 4.61 -5.39
CA SER A 106 10.10 4.74 -6.33
C SER A 106 10.90 3.44 -6.46
N TYR A 107 10.24 2.29 -6.57
CA TYR A 107 10.93 1.08 -7.04
C TYR A 107 10.93 1.10 -8.57
N ASP A 108 12.10 0.91 -9.17
CA ASP A 108 12.22 0.77 -10.62
C ASP A 108 11.34 -0.39 -11.12
N ASN A 109 10.84 -0.27 -12.34
CA ASN A 109 9.92 -1.25 -12.94
C ASN A 109 10.56 -2.65 -12.99
N LEU A 110 11.89 -2.72 -13.21
CA LEU A 110 12.63 -3.98 -13.15
C LEU A 110 12.59 -4.63 -11.77
N ILE A 111 12.71 -3.83 -10.70
CA ILE A 111 12.64 -4.34 -9.32
C ILE A 111 11.21 -4.80 -9.02
N GLN A 112 10.20 -4.06 -9.48
CA GLN A 112 8.80 -4.44 -9.31
C GLN A 112 8.49 -5.77 -10.02
N GLN A 113 8.97 -5.96 -11.26
CA GLN A 113 8.82 -7.21 -12.01
C GLN A 113 9.55 -8.37 -11.35
N PHE A 114 10.79 -8.14 -10.89
CA PHE A 114 11.56 -9.14 -10.16
C PHE A 114 10.86 -9.54 -8.86
N ALA A 115 10.35 -8.57 -8.10
CA ALA A 115 9.61 -8.81 -6.87
C ALA A 115 8.34 -9.63 -7.11
N LEU A 116 7.60 -9.33 -8.19
CA LEU A 116 6.41 -10.06 -8.59
C LEU A 116 6.75 -11.52 -8.95
N LEU A 117 7.82 -11.73 -9.71
CA LEU A 117 8.30 -13.06 -10.08
C LEU A 117 8.75 -13.86 -8.85
N LEU A 118 9.52 -13.23 -7.96
CA LEU A 118 9.97 -13.83 -6.71
C LEU A 118 8.79 -14.21 -5.82
N PHE A 119 7.76 -13.36 -5.73
CA PHE A 119 6.56 -13.63 -4.96
C PHE A 119 5.74 -14.79 -5.54
N ILE A 120 5.58 -14.84 -6.86
CA ILE A 120 4.84 -15.93 -7.54
C ILE A 120 5.56 -17.27 -7.41
N LEU A 121 6.88 -17.29 -7.61
CA LEU A 121 7.66 -18.54 -7.59
C LEU A 121 8.01 -19.01 -6.18
N GLY A 122 8.40 -18.09 -5.29
CA GLY A 122 8.82 -18.40 -3.92
C GLY A 122 7.66 -18.42 -2.92
N GLY A 123 6.52 -17.83 -3.27
CA GLY A 123 5.40 -17.65 -2.38
C GLY A 123 5.63 -16.58 -1.30
N ARG A 124 4.55 -16.27 -0.57
CA ARG A 124 4.50 -15.20 0.43
C ARG A 124 5.60 -15.28 1.49
N ASN A 125 5.84 -16.47 2.05
CA ASN A 125 6.78 -16.64 3.15
C ASN A 125 8.24 -16.46 2.71
N CYS A 126 8.60 -16.99 1.54
CA CYS A 126 9.94 -16.83 0.98
C CYS A 126 10.21 -15.36 0.64
N TYR A 127 9.22 -14.70 0.02
CA TYR A 127 9.32 -13.29 -0.32
C TYR A 127 9.54 -12.41 0.93
N GLU A 128 8.71 -12.59 1.96
CA GLU A 128 8.84 -11.82 3.21
C GLU A 128 10.17 -12.11 3.93
N PHE A 129 10.61 -13.37 3.94
CA PHE A 129 11.91 -13.72 4.48
C PHE A 129 13.03 -12.96 3.77
N LEU A 130 13.05 -12.95 2.43
CA LEU A 130 14.08 -12.23 1.66
C LEU A 130 14.00 -10.72 1.85
N ARG A 131 12.78 -10.16 1.86
CA ARG A 131 12.55 -8.73 2.09
C ARG A 131 13.10 -8.28 3.44
N LEU A 132 12.87 -9.06 4.50
CA LEU A 132 13.35 -8.76 5.84
C LEU A 132 14.88 -8.88 5.97
N ASN A 133 15.50 -9.77 5.18
CA ASN A 133 16.96 -9.93 5.16
C ASN A 133 17.67 -8.96 4.19
N LEU A 134 16.94 -8.32 3.27
CA LEU A 134 17.45 -7.37 2.28
C LEU A 134 16.67 -6.05 2.38
N PRO A 135 16.96 -5.22 3.40
CA PRO A 135 16.24 -3.97 3.64
C PRO A 135 16.34 -3.04 2.42
N ALA A 136 15.23 -2.37 2.08
CA ALA A 136 15.07 -1.50 0.91
C ALA A 136 15.33 -2.13 -0.48
N ALA A 137 15.67 -3.41 -0.59
CA ALA A 137 15.90 -4.05 -1.89
C ALA A 137 14.58 -4.46 -2.58
N LEU A 138 13.55 -4.78 -1.78
CA LEU A 138 12.29 -5.35 -2.26
C LEU A 138 11.08 -4.54 -1.76
N PRO A 139 10.07 -4.32 -2.62
CA PRO A 139 8.82 -3.68 -2.24
C PRO A 139 8.10 -4.39 -1.09
N HIS A 140 7.29 -3.64 -0.33
CA HIS A 140 6.40 -4.23 0.65
C HIS A 140 5.37 -5.16 -0.02
N ILE A 141 4.95 -6.22 0.69
CA ILE A 141 4.00 -7.21 0.17
C ILE A 141 2.70 -6.59 -0.35
N SER A 142 2.16 -5.58 0.35
CA SER A 142 0.96 -4.87 -0.10
C SER A 142 1.14 -4.23 -1.48
N ASN A 143 2.34 -3.74 -1.79
CA ASN A 143 2.64 -3.16 -3.09
C ASN A 143 2.72 -4.25 -4.16
N VAL A 144 3.30 -5.40 -3.85
CA VAL A 144 3.33 -6.55 -4.77
C VAL A 144 1.92 -7.08 -5.05
N GLU A 145 1.08 -7.21 -4.02
CA GLU A 145 -0.32 -7.63 -4.17
C GLU A 145 -1.12 -6.60 -4.98
N LEU A 146 -0.87 -5.30 -4.77
CA LEU A 146 -1.45 -4.23 -5.59
C LEU A 146 -0.99 -4.33 -7.05
N LEU A 147 0.30 -4.53 -7.31
CA LEU A 147 0.86 -4.72 -8.65
C LEU A 147 0.25 -5.96 -9.33
N MET A 148 0.05 -7.06 -8.60
CA MET A 148 -0.63 -8.24 -9.13
C MET A 148 -2.08 -7.96 -9.50
N ARG A 149 -2.80 -7.18 -8.68
CA ARG A 149 -4.20 -6.81 -8.95
C ARG A 149 -4.34 -5.81 -10.09
N ASN A 150 -3.38 -4.89 -10.21
CA ASN A 150 -3.36 -3.82 -11.21
C ASN A 150 -2.81 -4.27 -12.56
N ASN A 151 -2.07 -5.39 -12.61
CA ASN A 151 -1.68 -5.98 -13.88
C ASN A 151 -2.96 -6.32 -14.67
N GLU A 152 -3.19 -5.54 -15.73
CA GLU A 152 -4.46 -5.40 -16.47
C GLU A 152 -4.93 -6.69 -17.15
N GLN A 153 -4.12 -7.75 -17.11
CA GLN A 153 -4.44 -9.04 -17.70
C GLN A 153 -5.29 -9.91 -16.79
N ARG A 154 -6.46 -9.42 -16.35
CA ARG A 154 -7.47 -10.29 -15.74
C ARG A 154 -7.82 -11.40 -16.73
N ILE A 155 -7.60 -12.64 -16.32
CA ILE A 155 -8.03 -13.80 -17.10
C ILE A 155 -9.53 -13.92 -16.85
N LEU A 156 -10.33 -13.70 -17.89
CA LEU A 156 -11.76 -13.93 -17.82
C LEU A 156 -12.04 -15.42 -18.05
N GLU A 157 -13.02 -15.93 -17.33
CA GLU A 157 -13.48 -17.31 -17.51
C GLU A 157 -14.06 -17.49 -18.92
N CYS A 158 -13.80 -18.64 -19.53
CA CYS A 158 -14.19 -18.97 -20.90
C CYS A 158 -13.65 -18.03 -21.99
N GLU A 159 -12.71 -17.12 -21.69
CA GLU A 159 -12.05 -16.31 -22.69
C GLU A 159 -10.70 -16.92 -23.09
N PHE A 160 -10.64 -17.42 -24.32
CA PHE A 160 -9.42 -17.97 -24.87
C PHE A 160 -8.61 -16.87 -25.57
N ARG A 161 -7.38 -16.62 -25.09
CA ARG A 161 -6.49 -15.58 -25.64
C ARG A 161 -5.72 -16.07 -26.87
N PHE A 162 -6.43 -16.43 -27.93
CA PHE A 162 -5.84 -16.95 -29.17
C PHE A 162 -4.78 -16.04 -29.79
N GLN A 163 -4.94 -14.73 -29.65
CA GLN A 163 -4.02 -13.74 -30.21
C GLN A 163 -2.61 -13.84 -29.60
N LEU A 164 -2.52 -13.92 -28.26
CA LEU A 164 -1.24 -14.08 -27.56
C LEU A 164 -0.55 -15.39 -27.91
N ILE A 165 -1.34 -16.46 -28.03
CA ILE A 165 -0.86 -17.78 -28.45
C ILE A 165 -0.28 -17.72 -29.88
N LYS A 166 -0.96 -17.03 -30.79
CA LYS A 166 -0.49 -16.84 -32.17
C LYS A 166 0.81 -16.04 -32.25
N GLU A 167 0.91 -14.96 -31.47
CA GLU A 167 2.12 -14.13 -31.37
C GLU A 167 3.30 -14.95 -30.84
N TYR A 168 3.06 -15.79 -29.83
CA TYR A 168 4.06 -16.71 -29.29
C TYR A 168 4.55 -17.72 -30.34
N TYR A 169 3.66 -18.25 -31.19
CA TYR A 169 4.09 -19.19 -32.24
C TYR A 169 4.89 -18.53 -33.34
N GLN A 170 4.52 -17.31 -33.72
CA GLN A 170 5.26 -16.53 -34.69
C GLN A 170 6.67 -16.20 -34.19
N SER A 171 6.82 -15.89 -32.90
CA SER A 171 8.13 -15.57 -32.33
C SER A 171 9.03 -16.80 -32.11
N ASN A 172 8.46 -17.97 -31.84
CA ASN A 172 9.20 -19.20 -31.54
C ASN A 172 9.31 -20.19 -32.72
N ASN A 173 8.82 -19.83 -33.92
CA ASN A 173 8.79 -20.70 -35.10
C ASN A 173 8.15 -22.09 -34.83
N CYS A 174 7.09 -22.11 -34.03
CA CYS A 174 6.35 -23.34 -33.73
C CYS A 174 5.19 -23.53 -34.72
N ASN A 175 5.11 -24.70 -35.35
CA ASN A 175 4.09 -25.00 -36.37
C ASN A 175 2.87 -25.76 -35.85
N TYR A 176 2.97 -26.38 -34.66
CA TYR A 176 1.93 -27.26 -34.12
C TYR A 176 1.72 -27.06 -32.63
N VAL A 177 0.48 -27.29 -32.20
CA VAL A 177 0.03 -27.18 -30.82
C VAL A 177 -0.76 -28.43 -30.49
N LEU A 178 -0.39 -29.06 -29.38
CA LEU A 178 -1.17 -30.13 -28.80
C LEU A 178 -1.77 -29.57 -27.52
N SER A 179 -3.09 -29.56 -27.43
CA SER A 179 -3.81 -29.23 -26.21
C SER A 179 -4.41 -30.51 -25.67
N SER A 180 -4.17 -30.78 -24.39
CA SER A 180 -4.86 -31.81 -23.64
C SER A 180 -5.59 -31.13 -22.48
N GLU A 181 -6.88 -31.40 -22.37
CA GLU A 181 -7.68 -30.95 -21.23
C GLU A 181 -7.82 -32.11 -20.25
N ASP A 182 -7.55 -31.85 -18.99
CA ASP A 182 -7.89 -32.74 -17.89
C ASP A 182 -8.70 -31.96 -16.86
N ALA A 183 -9.80 -32.54 -16.40
CA ALA A 183 -10.72 -31.89 -15.48
C ALA A 183 -10.19 -32.02 -14.05
N THR A 184 -9.61 -30.94 -13.53
CA THR A 184 -9.23 -30.91 -12.11
C THR A 184 -10.49 -30.83 -11.26
N ARG A 185 -10.60 -31.66 -10.22
CA ARG A 185 -11.74 -31.62 -9.29
C ARG A 185 -11.77 -30.27 -8.55
N CYS A 186 -12.67 -29.39 -8.95
CA CYS A 186 -12.92 -28.13 -8.25
C CYS A 186 -13.74 -28.34 -6.98
N ILE A 187 -13.43 -27.59 -5.92
CA ILE A 187 -14.28 -27.50 -4.73
C ILE A 187 -15.53 -26.70 -5.11
N SER A 188 -16.71 -27.25 -4.86
CA SER A 188 -17.99 -26.55 -5.06
C SER A 188 -18.18 -25.50 -3.98
N ARG A 189 -17.54 -24.34 -4.15
CA ARG A 189 -17.65 -23.17 -3.30
C ARG A 189 -18.06 -21.99 -4.15
N ILE A 190 -19.05 -21.24 -3.68
CA ILE A 190 -19.47 -19.97 -4.28
C ILE A 190 -18.85 -18.85 -3.45
N ASP A 191 -18.03 -18.03 -4.08
CA ASP A 191 -17.39 -16.86 -3.48
C ASP A 191 -17.95 -15.57 -4.10
N TYR A 192 -18.10 -14.54 -3.29
CA TYR A 192 -18.53 -13.22 -3.74
C TYR A 192 -17.31 -12.34 -4.05
N VAL A 193 -17.26 -11.79 -5.26
CA VAL A 193 -16.22 -10.85 -5.69
C VAL A 193 -16.79 -9.43 -5.66
N ALA A 194 -16.46 -8.69 -4.60
CA ALA A 194 -16.97 -7.34 -4.36
C ALA A 194 -16.64 -6.34 -5.49
N GLN A 195 -15.49 -6.51 -6.15
CA GLN A 195 -15.01 -5.57 -7.17
C GLN A 195 -15.86 -5.58 -8.45
N SER A 196 -16.36 -6.75 -8.84
CA SER A 196 -17.23 -6.93 -10.00
C SER A 196 -18.69 -7.14 -9.60
N ASN A 197 -18.98 -7.21 -8.30
CA ASN A 197 -20.31 -7.49 -7.74
C ASN A 197 -20.93 -8.77 -8.32
N ILE A 198 -20.13 -9.85 -8.43
CA ILE A 198 -20.57 -11.15 -8.95
C ILE A 198 -20.28 -12.27 -7.96
N PHE A 199 -21.07 -13.33 -8.03
CA PHE A 199 -20.78 -14.60 -7.38
C PHE A 199 -20.07 -15.51 -8.37
N ILE A 200 -18.95 -16.09 -7.96
CA ILE A 200 -18.12 -17.00 -8.77
C ILE A 200 -18.06 -18.34 -8.04
N GLY A 201 -18.28 -19.44 -8.76
CA GLY A 201 -18.16 -20.77 -8.21
C GLY A 201 -19.07 -21.79 -8.88
N PHE A 202 -18.77 -23.07 -8.64
CA PHE A 202 -19.59 -24.16 -9.15
C PHE A 202 -20.76 -24.41 -8.20
N SER A 203 -21.99 -24.34 -8.71
CA SER A 203 -23.15 -24.79 -7.95
C SER A 203 -23.11 -26.30 -7.79
N SER A 204 -23.31 -26.80 -6.57
CA SER A 204 -23.58 -28.21 -6.36
C SER A 204 -25.00 -28.52 -6.88
N TYR A 205 -25.15 -29.65 -7.58
CA TYR A 205 -26.47 -30.13 -7.99
C TYR A 205 -27.41 -30.21 -6.78
N LEU A 206 -28.63 -29.67 -6.92
CA LEU A 206 -29.72 -29.93 -5.99
C LEU A 206 -30.04 -31.43 -6.06
N VAL A 207 -29.65 -32.16 -5.02
CA VAL A 207 -30.08 -33.55 -4.83
C VAL A 207 -31.56 -33.48 -4.46
N ASN A 208 -32.43 -33.87 -5.40
CA ASN A 208 -33.84 -34.18 -5.10
C ASN A 208 -33.94 -35.55 -4.44
#